data_AF-A0AA97EXK6-F1
#
_entry.id   AF-A0AA97EXK6-F1
#
_cell.length_a   1.000
_cell.length_b   1.000
_cell.length_c   1.000
_cell.angle_alpha   90.00
_cell.angle_beta   90.00
_cell.angle_gamma   90.00
#
_symmetry.space_group_name_H-M   'P 1'
#
loop_
_entity.id
_entity.type
_entity.pdbx_description
1 polymer ?
#
loop_
_entity_poly.entity_id
_entity_poly.type
_entity_poly.pdbx_seq_one_letter_code
_entity_poly.pdbx_strand_id
1 'polypeptide(L)' 'MLLKVADLMINVSHIKYIKVKHELNCVIIYFLNNVKKKIFFSERTALDDFLTKIGRNNYYAD' A
#
# COMPACT_ATOMS: atom_id res chain seq x y z
N MET A 1 -10.05 9.27 -3.50
CA MET A 1 -9.52 9.51 -2.13
C MET A 1 -8.00 9.55 -2.20
N LEU A 2 -7.36 10.55 -1.59
CA LEU A 2 -5.90 10.67 -1.54
C LEU A 2 -5.41 10.24 -0.17
N LEU A 3 -4.47 9.29 -0.14
CA LEU A 3 -3.88 8.76 1.08
C LEU A 3 -2.45 9.27 1.18
N LYS A 4 -2.13 9.99 2.26
CA LYS A 4 -0.76 10.42 2.56
C LYS A 4 -0.13 9.45 3.56
N VAL A 5 0.90 8.71 3.14
CA VAL A 5 1.70 7.84 4.02
C VAL A 5 3.17 7.95 3.65
N ALA A 6 4.04 8.13 4.65
CA ALA A 6 5.49 8.21 4.48
C ALA A 6 5.90 9.20 3.34
N ASP A 7 5.34 10.42 3.39
CA ASP A 7 5.49 11.47 2.37
C ASP A 7 5.04 11.13 0.94
N LEU A 8 4.36 10.00 0.76
CA LEU A 8 3.76 9.58 -0.50
C LEU A 8 2.28 9.95 -0.52
N MET A 9 1.86 10.73 -1.53
CA MET A 9 0.46 10.86 -1.90
C MET A 9 0.08 9.74 -2.88
N ILE A 10 -0.86 8.89 -2.48
CA ILE A 10 -1.39 7.80 -3.29
C ILE A 10 -2.85 8.11 -3.59
N ASN A 11 -3.21 8.16 -4.88
CA ASN A 11 -4.61 8.22 -5.27
C ASN A 11 -5.20 6.81 -5.22
N VAL A 12 -5.95 6.54 -4.14
CA VAL A 12 -6.55 5.22 -3.86
C VAL A 12 -7.56 4.84 -4.94
N SER A 13 -8.20 5.82 -5.60
CA SER A 13 -9.17 5.58 -6.67
C SER A 13 -8.54 5.04 -7.96
N HIS A 14 -7.22 5.12 -8.09
CA HIS A 14 -6.47 4.56 -9.23
C HIS A 14 -5.71 3.29 -8.86
N ILE A 15 -5.88 2.76 -7.66
CA ILE A 15 -5.29 1.48 -7.27
C ILE A 15 -6.17 0.36 -7.84
N LYS A 16 -5.54 -0.57 -8.55
CA LYS A 16 -6.16 -1.82 -9.00
C LYS A 16 -6.19 -2.83 -7.85
N TYR A 17 -5.03 -3.04 -7.21
CA TYR A 17 -4.89 -3.86 -6.01
C TYR A 17 -3.55 -3.58 -5.33
N ILE A 18 -3.43 -4.01 -4.07
CA ILE A 18 -2.20 -3.93 -3.29
C ILE A 18 -1.81 -5.36 -2.91
N LYS A 19 -0.52 -5.69 -3.13
CA LYS A 19 0.10 -6.93 -2.64
C LYS A 19 0.99 -6.60 -1.46
N VAL A 20 0.74 -7.26 -0.33
CA VAL A 20 1.53 -7.11 0.90
C VAL A 20 2.59 -8.21 0.94
N LYS A 21 3.83 -7.86 1.31
CA LYS A 21 4.90 -8.82 1.60
C LYS A 21 5.41 -8.58 3.01
N HIS A 22 4.84 -9.30 3.97
CA HIS A 22 5.18 -9.17 5.39
C HIS A 22 6.64 -9.50 5.69
N GLU A 23 7.21 -10.52 5.03
CA GLU A 23 8.62 -10.92 5.21
C GLU A 23 9.63 -9.82 4.86
N LEU A 24 9.26 -8.95 3.91
CA LEU A 24 10.11 -7.85 3.45
C LEU A 24 9.65 -6.50 3.99
N ASN A 25 8.68 -6.50 4.91
CA ASN A 25 8.01 -5.32 5.43
C ASN A 25 7.67 -4.29 4.34
N CYS A 26 7.10 -4.76 3.23
CA CYS A 26 6.88 -3.93 2.04
C CYS A 26 5.52 -4.18 1.40
N VAL A 27 5.03 -3.17 0.70
CA VAL A 27 3.81 -3.23 -0.11
C VAL A 27 4.13 -2.90 -1.56
N ILE A 28 3.42 -3.56 -2.45
CA ILE A 28 3.45 -3.29 -3.88
C ILE A 28 2.06 -2.85 -4.28
N ILE A 29 1.94 -1.61 -4.73
CA ILE A 29 0.70 -1.03 -5.21
C ILE A 29 0.68 -1.15 -6.72
N TYR A 30 -0.36 -1.78 -7.25
CA TYR A 30 -0.62 -1.88 -8.69
C TYR A 30 -1.72 -0.88 -9.03
N PHE A 31 -1.41 0.06 -9.91
CA PHE A 31 -2.36 1.08 -10.37
C PHE A 31 -3.09 0.62 -11.65
N LEU A 32 -4.24 1.21 -11.92
CA LEU A 32 -5.06 0.93 -13.12
C LEU A 32 -4.34 1.25 -14.43
N ASN A 33 -3.38 2.19 -14.41
CA ASN A 33 -2.55 2.56 -15.55
C ASN A 33 -1.33 1.62 -15.75
N ASN A 34 -1.34 0.43 -15.16
CA ASN A 34 -0.24 -0.56 -15.18
C ASN A 34 1.07 -0.09 -14.54
N VAL A 35 1.09 1.06 -13.87
CA VAL A 35 2.23 1.47 -13.04
C VAL A 35 2.21 0.65 -11.76
N LYS A 36 3.40 0.25 -11.28
CA LYS A 36 3.57 -0.37 -9.97
C LYS A 36 4.51 0.46 -9.10
N LYS A 37 4.22 0.55 -7.81
CA LYS A 37 5.08 1.22 -6.84
C LYS A 37 5.33 0.32 -5.65
N LYS A 38 6.60 0.11 -5.31
CA LYS A 38 7.02 -0.65 -4.14
C LYS A 38 7.39 0.33 -3.03
N ILE A 39 6.81 0.14 -1.86
CA ILE A 39 7.07 0.95 -0.67
C ILE A 39 7.58 0.02 0.41
N PHE A 40 8.75 0.34 0.96
CA PHE A 40 9.32 -0.37 2.09
C PHE A 40 9.01 0.42 3.36
N PHE A 41 8.68 -0.29 4.41
CA PHE A 41 8.50 0.27 5.74
C PHE A 41 9.68 -0.14 6.60
N SER A 42 10.22 0.81 7.36
CA SER A 42 11.33 0.54 8.29
C SER A 42 10.86 -0.31 9.48
N GLU A 43 9.60 -0.14 9.88
CA GLU A 43 9.00 -0.82 11.03
C GLU A 43 7.70 -1.51 10.65
N ARG A 44 7.39 -2.64 11.32
CA ARG A 44 6.16 -3.41 11.08
C ARG A 44 4.91 -2.62 11.47
N THR A 45 5.01 -1.81 12.52
CA THR A 45 3.98 -0.85 12.96
C THR A 45 3.59 0.12 11.85
N ALA A 46 4.56 0.64 11.09
CA ALA A 46 4.29 1.55 9.98
C ALA A 46 3.56 0.87 8.81
N LEU A 47 3.84 -0.43 8.56
CA LEU A 47 3.09 -1.24 7.61
C LEU A 47 1.64 -1.44 8.08
N ASP A 48 1.45 -1.83 9.34
CA ASP A 48 0.11 -2.06 9.90
C ASP A 48 -0.74 -0.76 9.91
N ASP A 49 -0.13 0.38 10.21
CA ASP A 49 -0.76 1.71 10.10
C ASP A 49 -1.16 2.03 8.66
N PHE A 50 -0.31 1.73 7.68
CA PHE A 50 -0.62 1.92 6.26
C PHE A 50 -1.82 1.07 5.84
N LEU A 51 -1.83 -0.22 6.20
CA LEU A 51 -2.93 -1.14 5.87
C LEU A 51 -4.23 -0.72 6.55
N THR A 52 -4.16 -0.23 7.78
CA THR A 52 -5.31 0.31 8.52
C THR A 52 -5.89 1.55 7.84
N LYS A 53 -5.03 2.49 7.40
CA LYS A 53 -5.46 3.74 6.75
C LYS A 53 -6.09 3.52 5.38
N ILE A 54 -5.66 2.51 4.63
CA ILE A 54 -6.23 2.19 3.31
C ILE A 54 -7.58 1.45 3.43
N GLY A 55 -7.87 0.96 4.64
CA GLY A 55 -9.00 0.10 4.91
C GLY A 55 -8.70 -1.32 4.47
N ARG A 56 -8.97 -2.27 5.37
CA ARG A 56 -8.81 -3.73 5.14
C ARG A 56 -9.53 -4.28 3.89
N ASN A 57 -10.45 -3.52 3.29
CA ASN A 57 -11.22 -3.94 2.13
C ASN A 57 -10.46 -3.90 0.79
N ASN A 58 -9.26 -3.34 0.73
CA ASN A 58 -8.60 -2.98 -0.55
C ASN A 58 -7.29 -3.73 -0.87
N TYR A 59 -6.89 -4.75 -0.10
CA TYR A 59 -5.66 -5.48 -0.39
C TYR A 59 -5.82 -7.00 -0.29
N TYR A 60 -5.10 -7.72 -1.16
CA TYR A 60 -4.99 -9.17 -1.14
C TYR A 60 -3.71 -9.54 -0.37
N ALA A 61 -3.88 -10.27 0.73
CA ALA A 61 -2.78 -10.97 1.40
C ALA A 61 -2.59 -12.32 0.70
N ASP A 62 -1.36 -12.59 0.30
CA ASP A 62 -0.92 -13.91 -0.19
C ASP A 62 -0.60 -14.80 1.02
#